data_AF-A0A645FPZ4-F1
#
_entry.id   AF-A0A645FPZ4-F1
#
_cell.length_a   1.000
_cell.length_b   1.000
_cell.length_c   1.000
_cell.angle_alpha   90.00
_cell.angle_beta   90.00
_cell.angle_gamma   90.00
#
_symmetry.space_group_name_H-M   'P 1'
#
loop_
_entity.id
_entity.type
_entity.pdbx_description
1 polymer ?
#
loop_
_entity_poly.entity_id
_entity_poly.type
_entity_poly.pdbx_seq_one_letter_code
_entity_poly.pdbx_strand_id
1 'polypeptide(L)'
;MLIHPGGRFAYASNRIHDSIASYSIDPHTGYLRLLGFTDALGKTPRFMTFDEKGEKLYVANEDSDTIVEFAIEADSGRPVFTGRTVAAESPVCVIFTKER
;
A
#
# COMPACT_ATOMS: atom_id res chain seq x y z
N MET A 1 7.27 4.05 2.99
CA MET A 1 7.65 2.79 2.30
C MET A 1 7.40 1.64 3.26
N LEU A 2 6.97 0.49 2.76
CA LEU A 2 6.73 -0.73 3.53
C LEU A 2 7.10 -1.97 2.72
N ILE A 3 7.51 -3.04 3.41
CA ILE A 3 7.87 -4.34 2.83
C ILE A 3 6.73 -5.31 3.09
N HIS A 4 6.31 -6.06 2.08
CA HIS A 4 5.31 -7.11 2.24
C HIS A 4 5.81 -8.19 3.22
N PRO A 5 4.97 -8.78 4.09
CA PRO A 5 5.40 -9.83 5.03
C PRO A 5 6.12 -11.01 4.37
N GLY A 6 5.73 -11.35 3.13
CA GLY A 6 6.40 -12.37 2.32
C GLY A 6 7.79 -11.99 1.75
N GLY A 7 8.29 -10.77 2.01
CA GLY A 7 9.66 -10.34 1.71
C GLY A 7 10.02 -10.15 0.23
N ARG A 8 9.15 -10.50 -0.72
CA ARG A 8 9.42 -10.40 -2.16
C ARG A 8 9.19 -9.00 -2.75
N PHE A 9 8.38 -8.18 -2.08
CA PHE A 9 7.90 -6.91 -2.63
C PHE A 9 7.99 -5.77 -1.62
N ALA A 10 8.27 -4.56 -2.11
CA ALA A 10 8.22 -3.31 -1.36
C ALA A 10 7.32 -2.28 -2.05
N TYR A 11 6.74 -1.38 -1.27
CA TYR A 11 5.79 -0.39 -1.74
C TYR A 11 6.12 1.00 -1.19
N ALA A 12 5.99 2.03 -2.01
CA ALA A 12 6.16 3.42 -1.61
C ALA A 12 4.98 4.26 -2.12
N SER A 13 4.46 5.14 -1.28
CA SER A 13 3.43 6.09 -1.70
C SER A 13 4.09 7.36 -2.25
N ASN A 14 3.50 7.90 -3.31
CA ASN A 14 3.90 9.14 -3.95
C ASN A 14 2.79 10.16 -3.73
N ARG A 15 3.05 11.21 -2.95
CA ARG A 15 2.03 12.17 -2.51
C ARG A 15 1.61 13.20 -3.56
N ILE A 16 2.41 13.40 -4.60
CA ILE A 16 2.10 14.35 -5.70
C ILE A 16 1.62 13.59 -6.94
N HIS A 17 2.18 12.41 -7.17
CA HIS A 17 1.75 11.53 -8.26
C HIS A 17 0.48 10.74 -7.89
N ASP A 18 0.04 10.79 -6.62
CA ASP A 18 -1.14 10.08 -6.12
C ASP A 18 -1.13 8.57 -6.45
N SER A 19 0.03 7.95 -6.21
CA SER A 19 0.27 6.55 -6.61
C SER A 19 1.03 5.73 -5.58
N ILE A 20 0.93 4.42 -5.75
CA ILE A 20 1.69 3.38 -5.06
C ILE A 20 2.73 2.85 -6.04
N ALA A 21 4.01 3.15 -5.82
CA ALA A 21 5.11 2.51 -6.52
C ALA A 21 5.37 1.12 -5.92
N SER A 22 5.39 0.09 -6.77
CA SER A 22 5.64 -1.29 -6.39
C SER A 22 7.01 -1.75 -6.88
N TYR A 23 7.75 -2.48 -6.05
CA TYR A 23 9.10 -2.95 -6.32
C TYR A 23 9.23 -4.44 -6.00
N SER A 24 9.98 -5.19 -6.81
CA SER A 24 10.49 -6.51 -6.41
C SER A 24 11.80 -6.35 -5.64
N ILE A 25 12.04 -7.23 -4.68
CA ILE A 25 13.26 -7.28 -3.88
C ILE A 25 14.09 -8.47 -4.35
N ASP A 26 15.35 -8.21 -4.73
CA ASP A 26 16.31 -9.28 -4.99
C ASP A 26 16.69 -9.97 -3.67
N PRO A 27 16.49 -11.30 -3.53
CA PRO A 27 16.66 -11.98 -2.24
C PRO A 27 18.13 -12.14 -1.81
N HIS A 28 19.09 -11.92 -2.72
CA HIS A 28 20.51 -12.07 -2.44
C HIS A 28 21.18 -10.75 -2.09
N THR A 29 20.72 -9.66 -2.69
CA THR A 29 21.34 -8.32 -2.60
C THR A 29 20.45 -7.30 -1.87
N GLY A 30 19.14 -7.54 -1.78
CA GLY A 30 18.16 -6.59 -1.25
C GLY A 30 17.84 -5.44 -2.20
N TYR A 31 18.38 -5.43 -3.43
CA TYR A 31 18.13 -4.36 -4.38
C TYR A 31 16.68 -4.34 -4.88
N LEU A 32 16.17 -3.13 -5.05
CA LEU A 32 14.81 -2.87 -5.51
C LEU A 32 14.78 -2.70 -7.02
N ARG A 33 13.86 -3.40 -7.68
CA ARG A 33 13.52 -3.17 -9.09
C ARG A 33 12.09 -2.67 -9.18
N LEU A 34 11.88 -1.52 -9.81
CA LEU A 34 10.55 -0.97 -10.04
C LEU A 34 9.73 -1.91 -10.92
N LEU A 35 8.53 -2.24 -10.47
CA LEU A 35 7.55 -3.05 -11.20
C LEU A 35 6.49 -2.17 -11.87
N GLY A 36 6.13 -1.06 -11.24
CA GLY A 36 5.17 -0.10 -11.80
C GLY A 36 4.51 0.76 -10.74
N PHE A 37 3.48 1.48 -11.16
CA PHE A 37 2.68 2.38 -10.34
C PHE A 37 1.22 1.94 -10.37
N THR A 38 0.54 2.04 -9.23
CA THR A 38 -0.92 1.87 -9.12
C THR A 38 -1.52 3.16 -8.57
N ASP A 39 -2.66 3.59 -9.10
CA ASP A 39 -3.39 4.75 -8.58
C ASP A 39 -3.79 4.52 -7.11
N ALA A 40 -3.57 5.50 -6.25
CA ALA A 40 -3.96 5.42 -4.83
C ALA A 40 -5.47 5.59 -4.61
N LEU A 41 -6.20 5.94 -5.68
CA LEU A 41 -7.64 6.24 -5.72
C LEU A 41 -8.03 7.34 -4.73
N GLY A 42 -7.14 8.32 -4.58
CA GLY A 42 -7.26 9.49 -3.74
C GLY A 42 -5.96 10.30 -3.76
N LYS A 43 -5.99 11.44 -3.09
CA LYS A 43 -4.89 12.42 -3.11
C LYS A 43 -4.04 12.35 -1.86
N THR A 44 -2.74 12.59 -2.04
CA THR A 44 -1.76 12.63 -0.95
C THR A 44 -1.81 11.33 -0.12
N PRO A 45 -1.48 10.15 -0.69
CA PRO A 45 -1.39 8.89 0.05
C PRO A 45 -0.32 9.00 1.15
N ARG A 46 -0.76 9.38 2.34
CA ARG A 46 0.08 9.83 3.44
C ARG A 46 0.68 8.67 4.20
N PHE A 47 -0.12 7.60 4.34
CA PHE A 47 0.25 6.39 5.05
C PHE A 47 -0.28 5.15 4.34
N MET A 48 0.43 4.04 4.52
CA MET A 48 0.02 2.73 4.02
C MET A 48 0.38 1.65 5.03
N THR A 49 -0.48 0.65 5.19
CA THR A 49 -0.21 -0.54 6.01
C THR A 49 -0.82 -1.79 5.40
N PHE A 50 -0.21 -2.94 5.65
CA PHE A 50 -0.86 -4.22 5.40
C PHE A 50 -1.78 -4.61 6.56
N ASP A 51 -2.71 -5.53 6.30
CA ASP A 51 -3.27 -6.39 7.35
C ASP A 51 -2.21 -7.37 7.89
N GLU A 52 -2.57 -8.12 8.93
CA GLU A 52 -1.64 -9.06 9.59
C GLU A 52 -1.10 -10.14 8.66
N LYS A 53 -1.85 -10.51 7.61
CA LYS A 53 -1.48 -11.57 6.66
C LYS A 53 -0.70 -11.04 5.44
N GLY A 54 -0.72 -9.73 5.19
CA GLY A 54 -0.19 -9.14 3.95
C GLY A 54 -1.15 -9.24 2.76
N GLU A 55 -2.35 -9.79 2.93
CA GLU A 55 -3.30 -10.01 1.84
C GLU A 55 -3.94 -8.70 1.36
N LYS A 56 -4.07 -7.73 2.28
CA LYS A 56 -4.68 -6.43 2.04
C LYS A 56 -3.71 -5.30 2.34
N LEU A 57 -3.70 -4.29 1.46
CA LEU A 57 -3.00 -3.02 1.63
C LEU A 57 -4.04 -1.91 1.81
N TYR A 58 -3.90 -1.15 2.88
CA TYR A 58 -4.72 0.02 3.18
C TYR A 58 -3.93 1.28 2.88
N VAL A 59 -4.55 2.20 2.12
CA VAL A 59 -3.93 3.48 1.72
C VAL A 59 -4.77 4.61 2.29
N ALA A 60 -4.17 5.41 3.17
CA ALA A 60 -4.78 6.59 3.75
C ALA A 60 -4.44 7.82 2.90
N ASN A 61 -5.46 8.35 2.21
CA ASN A 61 -5.37 9.50 1.33
C ASN A 61 -5.80 10.76 2.08
N GLU A 62 -4.82 11.55 2.54
CA GLU A 62 -4.98 12.70 3.44
C GLU A 62 -5.91 13.76 2.86
N ASP A 63 -5.70 14.14 1.59
CA ASP A 63 -6.43 15.24 0.95
C ASP A 63 -7.73 14.79 0.26
N SER A 64 -8.10 13.52 0.41
CA SER A 64 -9.35 12.97 -0.14
C SER A 64 -10.25 12.36 0.92
N ASP A 65 -9.91 12.51 2.20
CA ASP A 65 -10.70 12.00 3.32
C ASP A 65 -11.10 10.52 3.16
N THR A 66 -10.17 9.70 2.66
CA THR A 66 -10.45 8.29 2.35
C THR A 66 -9.35 7.34 2.79
N ILE A 67 -9.76 6.14 3.20
CA ILE A 67 -8.91 4.96 3.30
C ILE A 67 -9.38 3.97 2.23
N VAL A 68 -8.50 3.59 1.32
CA VAL A 68 -8.78 2.67 0.20
C VAL A 68 -8.13 1.31 0.48
N GLU A 69 -8.87 0.23 0.24
CA GLU A 69 -8.38 -1.15 0.40
C GLU A 69 -8.01 -1.76 -0.96
N PHE A 70 -6.79 -2.30 -1.05
CA PHE A 70 -6.27 -3.05 -2.17
C PHE A 70 -5.96 -4.49 -1.75
N ALA A 71 -6.22 -5.46 -2.62
CA ALA A 71 -5.65 -6.81 -2.51
C ALA A 71 -4.26 -6.84 -3.17
N ILE A 72 -3.36 -7.69 -2.70
CA ILE A 72 -2.06 -7.89 -3.35
C ILE A 72 -2.10 -9.12 -4.26
N GLU A 73 -1.84 -8.93 -5.55
CA GLU A 73 -1.66 -10.03 -6.49
C GLU A 73 -0.36 -10.78 -6.17
N ALA A 74 -0.47 -12.06 -5.79
CA ALA A 74 0.64 -12.81 -5.20
C ALA A 74 1.87 -12.91 -6.11
N ASP A 75 1.67 -13.08 -7.41
CA ASP A 75 2.76 -13.33 -8.37
C ASP A 75 3.44 -12.03 -8.82
N SER A 76 2.66 -10.97 -9.03
CA SER A 76 3.17 -9.69 -9.55
C SER A 76 3.51 -8.69 -8.45
N GLY A 77 2.98 -8.86 -7.24
CA GLY A 77 3.03 -7.86 -6.18
C GLY A 77 2.22 -6.60 -6.50
N ARG A 78 1.28 -6.65 -7.45
CA ARG A 78 0.48 -5.49 -7.83
C ARG A 78 -0.69 -5.28 -6.86
N PRO A 79 -0.91 -4.06 -6.35
CA PRO A 79 -2.14 -3.71 -5.65
C PRO A 79 -3.34 -3.67 -6.60
N VAL A 80 -4.44 -4.33 -6.22
CA VAL A 80 -5.69 -4.40 -7.00
C VAL A 80 -6.82 -3.87 -6.14
N PHE A 81 -7.51 -2.84 -6.63
CA PHE A 81 -8.62 -2.23 -5.88
C PHE A 81 -9.71 -3.27 -5.60
N THR A 82 -10.12 -3.33 -4.33
CA THR A 82 -11.11 -4.32 -3.88
C THR A 82 -12.57 -3.89 -4.09
N GLY A 83 -12.79 -2.64 -4.52
CA GLY A 83 -14.11 -2.01 -4.50
C GLY A 83 -14.44 -1.33 -3.16
N ARG A 84 -13.57 -1.44 -2.14
CA ARG A 84 -13.82 -0.90 -0.80
C ARG A 84 -13.05 0.39 -0.53
N THR A 85 -13.80 1.42 -0.19
CA THR A 85 -13.31 2.71 0.29
C THR A 85 -14.07 3.08 1.55
N VAL A 86 -13.37 3.61 2.55
CA VAL A 86 -13.94 4.11 3.80
C VAL A 86 -13.69 5.62 3.88
N ALA A 87 -14.72 6.40 4.20
CA ALA A 87 -14.56 7.81 4.51
C ALA A 87 -13.90 7.97 5.89
N ALA A 88 -12.86 8.78 5.97
CA ALA A 88 -12.17 9.14 7.20
C ALA A 88 -11.56 10.52 6.98
N GLU A 89 -11.85 11.50 7.82
CA GLU A 89 -11.31 12.86 7.64
C GLU A 89 -9.79 12.88 7.83
N SER A 90 -9.09 13.43 6.83
CA SER A 90 -7.65 13.64 6.79
C SER A 90 -6.81 12.50 7.41
N PRO A 91 -6.89 11.25 6.89
CA PRO A 91 -6.26 10.11 7.52
C PRO A 91 -4.76 10.13 7.23
N VAL A 92 -3.95 10.16 8.29
CA VAL A 92 -2.47 10.24 8.19
C VAL A 92 -1.74 9.04 8.80
N CYS A 93 -2.46 8.14 9.47
CA CYS A 93 -1.90 6.94 10.11
C CYS A 93 -2.99 5.86 10.26
N VAL A 94 -2.64 4.61 9.95
CA VAL A 94 -3.50 3.43 10.15
C VAL A 94 -2.63 2.32 10.71
N ILE A 95 -3.00 1.74 11.85
CA ILE A 95 -2.30 0.61 12.44
C ILE A 95 -3.29 -0.49 12.82
N PHE A 96 -2.85 -1.73 12.73
CA PHE A 96 -3.59 -2.87 13.28
C PHE A 96 -3.12 -3.14 14.71
N THR A 97 -4.08 -3.33 15.60
CA THR A 97 -3.81 -3.84 16.96
C THR A 97 -3.97 -5.34 16.94
N LYS A 98 -3.03 -6.07 17.56
CA LYS A 98 -3.26 -7.48 17.85
C LYS A 98 -4.47 -7.60 18.78
N GLU A 99 -5.40 -8.51 18.48
CA GLU A 99 -6.41 -8.90 19.47
C GLU A 99 -5.70 -9.38 20.74
N ARG A 100 -6.26 -9.06 21.91
CA ARG A 100 -5.72 -9.46 23.21
C ARG A 100 -6.02 -10.91 23.51
#